data_AF-F3YUR0-F1
#
_entry.id   AF-F3YUR0-F1
#
_cell.length_a   1.000
_cell.length_b   1.000
_cell.length_c   1.000
_cell.angle_alpha   90.00
_cell.angle_beta   90.00
_cell.angle_gamma   90.00
#
_symmetry.space_group_name_H-M   'P 1'
#
loop_
_entity.id
_entity.type
_entity.pdbx_description
1 polymer ?
#
loop_
_entity_poly.entity_id
_entity_poly.type
_entity_poly.pdbx_seq_one_letter_code
_entity_poly.pdbx_strand_id
1 'polypeptide(L)'
;MQRGEGFIVLITDMFRRITHGKAGALPMVPGLLDLRNFKRALDKSRQRAERCGHPFALVTFESEGEPEGESDVKLGEEPGSPSNNSVNGLGKLARVVVDRARLSDEAGWCEGGRLGVILYGASGASARIFAESVLGNGQRERFRYVVFAYPGRDGGDGSGRPKSQESGQKDKAPEAASETESIGAKRIDACQSLFAKPHPAWKRLLDIAGSGLALLVASPFMLLAGLWIRSVSPGSVFFRQERIGRGGRPFTMLKFRTMAVDLGESRHQDYMTRVITDGEAPMTKLDARDPRIIRGGRLLRKLCIDELPQLLNVMRGDMSLVGPRPPIGYEVAKYHRWCRGRLDCTPGMTGLWQVSGKNRLTFKEMARLDIFYANNFSLWFDLMIILRTPLAIVRQLLDGLGKDQRAKGSAGNA
;
A
#
# COMPACT_ATOMS: atom_id res chain seq x y z
N MET A 1 34.55 -22.67 24.64
CA MET A 1 33.12 -22.35 24.84
C MET A 1 32.92 -20.84 25.10
N GLN A 2 33.51 -19.95 24.27
CA GLN A 2 33.51 -18.49 24.49
C GLN A 2 33.45 -17.64 23.20
N ARG A 3 33.17 -18.23 22.02
CA ARG A 3 33.02 -17.48 20.75
C ARG A 3 31.57 -17.27 20.29
N GLY A 4 30.58 -17.80 21.02
CA GLY A 4 29.15 -17.72 20.64
C GLY A 4 28.39 -16.53 21.22
N GLU A 5 28.84 -15.98 22.36
CA GLU A 5 28.10 -14.90 23.04
C GLU A 5 28.30 -13.53 22.38
N GLY A 6 29.48 -13.28 21.80
CA GLY A 6 29.76 -12.01 21.09
C GLY A 6 28.91 -11.82 19.83
N PHE A 7 28.57 -12.90 19.11
CA PHE A 7 27.80 -12.82 17.86
C PHE A 7 26.31 -12.59 18.12
N ILE A 8 25.77 -13.16 19.21
CA ILE A 8 24.37 -12.95 19.64
C ILE A 8 24.19 -11.53 20.20
N VAL A 9 25.18 -10.99 20.93
CA VAL A 9 25.15 -9.59 21.39
C VAL A 9 25.26 -8.62 20.22
N LEU A 10 26.10 -8.92 19.21
CA LEU A 10 26.21 -8.08 18.01
C LEU A 10 24.91 -8.05 17.20
N ILE A 11 24.25 -9.20 17.00
CA ILE A 11 22.97 -9.28 16.28
C ILE A 11 21.86 -8.60 17.09
N THR A 12 21.86 -8.73 18.42
CA THR A 12 20.87 -8.10 19.28
C THR A 12 21.05 -6.59 19.33
N ASP A 13 22.29 -6.08 19.40
CA ASP A 13 22.59 -4.64 19.36
C ASP A 13 22.37 -4.05 17.96
N MET A 14 22.65 -4.81 16.90
CA MET A 14 22.34 -4.43 15.52
C MET A 14 20.82 -4.41 15.28
N PHE A 15 20.05 -5.36 15.82
CA PHE A 15 18.58 -5.31 15.81
C PHE A 15 18.02 -4.19 16.67
N ARG A 16 18.66 -3.83 17.79
CA ARG A 16 18.28 -2.66 18.60
C ARG A 16 18.51 -1.35 17.84
N ARG A 17 19.62 -1.24 17.10
CA ARG A 17 19.95 -0.08 16.24
C ARG A 17 19.12 0.01 14.95
N ILE A 18 18.63 -1.12 14.44
CA ILE A 18 17.77 -1.17 13.24
C ILE A 18 16.28 -0.96 13.59
N THR A 19 15.83 -1.38 14.77
CA THR A 19 14.45 -1.16 15.24
C THR A 19 14.26 0.21 15.90
N HIS A 20 15.32 0.76 16.49
CA HIS A 20 15.39 2.15 16.91
C HIS A 20 16.35 2.88 15.98
N GLY A 21 15.84 3.39 14.86
CA GLY A 21 16.46 4.56 14.26
C GLY A 21 16.63 5.58 15.39
N LYS A 22 17.85 6.13 15.55
CA LYS A 22 18.14 7.19 16.52
C LYS A 22 17.26 8.41 16.21
N ALA A 23 15.99 8.35 16.58
CA ALA A 23 15.23 9.52 16.90
C ALA A 23 15.97 10.13 18.09
N GLY A 24 16.57 11.31 17.92
CA GLY A 24 16.90 12.13 19.08
C GLY A 24 15.69 12.10 20.02
N ALA A 25 15.92 11.87 21.31
CA ALA A 25 14.84 11.65 22.27
C ALA A 25 13.84 12.80 22.16
N LEU A 26 12.67 12.53 21.56
CA LEU A 26 11.62 13.53 21.40
C LEU A 26 11.22 14.03 22.79
N PRO A 27 10.92 15.33 22.94
CA PRO A 27 10.66 15.90 24.25
C PRO A 27 9.45 15.22 24.89
N MET A 28 9.64 14.78 26.13
CA MET A 28 8.56 14.25 26.96
C MET A 28 7.65 15.42 27.38
N VAL A 29 6.42 15.42 26.87
CA VAL A 29 5.40 16.41 27.20
C VAL A 29 4.24 15.67 27.87
N PRO A 30 3.84 16.03 29.11
CA PRO A 30 2.68 15.42 29.75
C PRO A 30 1.42 15.52 28.90
N GLY A 31 0.63 14.45 28.84
CA GLY A 31 -0.58 14.38 28.00
C GLY A 31 -0.33 14.06 26.52
N LEU A 32 0.93 14.01 26.08
CA LEU A 32 1.28 13.69 24.70
C LEU A 32 1.60 12.20 24.53
N LEU A 33 0.97 11.56 23.56
CA LEU A 33 1.18 10.14 23.26
C LEU A 33 2.54 9.90 22.58
N ASP A 34 3.19 8.80 22.92
CA ASP A 34 4.35 8.31 22.17
C ASP A 34 3.93 7.79 20.78
N LEU A 35 4.92 7.52 19.93
CA LEU A 35 4.69 7.05 18.55
C LEU A 35 3.78 5.83 18.48
N ARG A 36 3.97 4.88 19.40
CA ARG A 36 3.24 3.60 19.39
C ARG A 36 1.78 3.79 19.81
N ASN A 37 1.53 4.56 20.87
CA ASN A 37 0.19 4.81 21.37
C ASN A 37 -0.58 5.76 20.45
N PHE A 38 0.09 6.75 19.85
CA PHE A 38 -0.53 7.61 18.84
C PHE A 38 -0.94 6.81 17.59
N LYS A 39 -0.10 5.90 17.10
CA LYS A 39 -0.47 5.01 15.98
C LYS A 39 -1.67 4.13 16.32
N ARG A 40 -1.72 3.59 17.55
CA ARG A 40 -2.89 2.84 18.04
C ARG A 40 -4.15 3.70 18.13
N ALA A 41 -4.03 4.95 18.56
CA ALA A 41 -5.12 5.91 18.58
C ALA A 41 -5.68 6.12 17.17
N LEU A 42 -4.79 6.41 16.21
CA LEU A 42 -5.15 6.63 14.81
C LEU A 42 -5.87 5.41 14.19
N ASP A 43 -5.37 4.20 14.43
CA ASP A 43 -6.01 2.96 13.98
C ASP A 43 -7.41 2.77 14.62
N LYS A 44 -7.57 3.11 15.90
CA LYS A 44 -8.88 3.09 16.58
C LYS A 44 -9.84 4.12 15.98
N SER A 45 -9.37 5.34 15.70
CA SER A 45 -10.19 6.39 15.09
C SER A 45 -10.67 5.97 13.70
N ARG A 46 -9.81 5.33 12.91
CA ARG A 46 -10.20 4.72 11.63
C ARG A 46 -11.28 3.67 11.79
N GLN A 47 -11.07 2.68 12.67
CA GLN A 47 -12.06 1.62 12.88
C GLN A 47 -13.41 2.17 13.36
N ARG A 48 -13.39 3.18 14.24
CA ARG A 48 -14.60 3.88 14.69
C ARG A 48 -15.31 4.59 13.53
N ALA A 49 -14.56 5.31 12.70
CA ALA A 49 -15.12 5.99 11.53
C ALA A 49 -15.69 5.01 10.49
N GLU A 50 -15.04 3.86 10.29
CA GLU A 50 -15.54 2.80 9.42
C GLU A 50 -16.80 2.13 9.96
N ARG A 51 -16.91 1.95 11.29
CA ARG A 51 -18.06 1.29 11.94
C ARG A 51 -19.27 2.21 12.13
N CYS A 52 -19.04 3.45 12.56
CA CYS A 52 -20.09 4.38 12.97
C CYS A 52 -20.35 5.48 11.93
N GLY A 53 -19.48 5.66 10.93
CA GLY A 53 -19.61 6.72 9.92
C GLY A 53 -19.17 8.11 10.38
N HIS A 54 -18.80 8.30 11.65
CA HIS A 54 -18.34 9.59 12.16
C HIS A 54 -16.92 9.91 11.66
N PRO A 55 -16.68 11.09 11.07
CA PRO A 55 -15.36 11.46 10.59
C PRO A 55 -14.41 11.83 11.74
N PHE A 56 -13.12 11.83 11.43
CA PHE A 56 -12.09 12.49 12.20
C PHE A 56 -11.15 13.23 11.25
N ALA A 57 -10.42 14.20 11.79
CA ALA A 57 -9.32 14.84 11.09
C ALA A 57 -8.01 14.62 11.84
N LEU A 58 -6.90 14.54 11.11
CA LEU A 58 -5.57 14.53 11.66
C LEU A 58 -4.84 15.79 11.18
N VAL A 59 -4.29 16.54 12.12
CA VAL A 59 -3.36 17.64 11.83
C VAL A 59 -1.97 17.17 12.19
N THR A 60 -1.02 17.31 11.27
CA THR A 60 0.40 17.07 11.55
C THR A 60 1.17 18.37 11.44
N PHE A 61 2.04 18.66 12.41
CA PHE A 61 2.94 19.80 12.43
C PHE A 61 4.39 19.33 12.30
N GLU A 62 5.17 20.09 11.54
CA GLU A 62 6.59 19.88 11.29
C GLU A 62 7.32 21.22 11.39
N SER A 63 8.53 21.23 11.93
CA SER A 63 9.37 22.43 11.96
C SER A 63 9.94 22.65 10.57
N GLU A 64 9.82 23.87 10.04
CA GLU A 64 10.66 24.27 8.91
C GLU A 64 12.04 24.60 9.48
N GLY A 65 13.09 23.99 8.94
CA GLY A 65 14.44 24.43 9.23
C GLY A 65 14.60 25.87 8.72
N GLU A 66 15.34 26.71 9.43
CA GLU A 66 15.65 28.04 8.88
C GLU A 66 16.30 27.89 7.50
N PRO A 67 15.99 28.77 6.53
CA PRO A 67 16.72 28.79 5.28
C PRO A 67 18.21 28.94 5.62
N GLU A 68 19.07 28.15 4.98
CA GLU A 68 20.53 28.22 5.13
C GLU A 68 21.01 29.63 4.77
N GLY A 69 21.01 30.53 5.75
CA GLY A 69 21.73 31.79 5.74
C GLY A 69 23.19 31.46 5.98
N GLU A 70 23.96 31.51 4.91
CA GLU A 70 25.40 31.72 4.83
C GLU A 70 26.10 32.02 6.18
N SER A 71 26.49 30.97 6.91
CA SER A 71 27.46 31.09 7.99
C SER A 71 28.19 29.77 8.22
N ASP A 72 29.47 29.77 7.86
CA ASP A 72 30.57 28.86 8.18
C ASP A 72 30.25 27.38 8.47
N VAL A 73 30.63 26.57 7.49
CA VAL A 73 30.72 25.11 7.52
C VAL A 73 31.50 24.62 8.75
N LYS A 74 30.78 24.15 9.77
CA LYS A 74 31.32 23.17 10.73
C LYS A 74 31.08 21.77 10.17
N LEU A 75 32.13 21.17 9.62
CA LEU A 75 32.19 19.76 9.23
C LEU A 75 31.90 18.87 10.46
N GLY A 76 30.76 18.18 10.48
CA GLY A 76 30.51 17.18 11.51
C GLY A 76 29.10 16.59 11.66
N GLU A 77 28.05 17.12 11.01
CA GLU A 77 26.69 16.59 11.19
C GLU A 77 26.17 15.84 9.96
N GLU A 78 25.75 14.59 10.16
CA GLU A 78 25.14 13.74 9.13
C GLU A 78 23.71 14.20 8.76
N PRO A 79 23.31 14.06 7.48
CA PRO A 79 22.02 14.56 7.00
C PRO A 79 20.88 13.65 7.50
N GLY A 80 20.07 14.16 8.44
CA GLY A 80 18.82 13.51 8.86
C GLY A 80 18.42 13.64 10.32
N SER A 81 19.20 14.31 11.17
CA SER A 81 18.82 14.54 12.56
C SER A 81 18.29 15.97 12.75
N PRO A 82 17.10 16.18 13.34
CA PRO A 82 16.58 17.54 13.56
C PRO A 82 17.51 18.32 14.49
N SER A 83 17.78 19.58 14.15
CA SER A 83 18.63 20.47 14.95
C SER A 83 18.06 20.67 16.36
N ASN A 84 18.92 20.83 17.37
CA ASN A 84 18.52 20.98 18.77
C ASN A 84 17.52 22.14 18.99
N ASN A 85 17.58 23.19 18.17
CA ASN A 85 16.64 24.32 18.19
C ASN A 85 15.24 23.94 17.67
N SER A 86 15.17 23.11 16.62
CA SER A 86 13.91 22.60 16.07
C SER A 86 13.16 21.73 17.09
N VAL A 87 13.88 20.85 17.79
CA VAL A 87 13.31 19.96 18.82
C VAL A 87 12.72 20.75 19.99
N ASN A 88 13.39 21.83 20.41
CA ASN A 88 12.90 22.72 21.45
C ASN A 88 11.67 23.54 21.00
N GLY A 89 11.60 23.94 19.73
CA GLY A 89 10.44 24.61 19.14
C GLY A 89 9.19 23.73 19.13
N LEU A 90 9.32 22.49 18.62
CA LEU A 90 8.25 21.50 18.61
C LEU A 90 7.77 21.14 20.02
N GLY A 91 8.66 21.06 21.01
CA GLY A 91 8.29 20.84 22.40
C GLY A 91 7.41 21.94 22.99
N LYS A 92 7.66 23.22 22.63
CA LYS A 92 6.80 24.34 23.04
C LYS A 92 5.43 24.28 22.35
N LEU A 93 5.42 24.01 21.03
CA LEU A 93 4.19 23.85 20.27
C LEU A 93 3.33 22.70 20.81
N ALA A 94 3.96 21.59 21.20
CA ALA A 94 3.28 20.44 21.78
C ALA A 94 2.49 20.77 23.04
N ARG A 95 3.02 21.65 23.92
CA ARG A 95 2.28 22.12 25.10
C ARG A 95 1.03 22.91 24.72
N VAL A 96 1.17 23.85 23.79
CA VAL A 96 0.03 24.63 23.27
C VAL A 96 -1.04 23.72 22.66
N VAL A 97 -0.61 22.69 21.93
CA VAL A 97 -1.51 21.69 21.34
C VAL A 97 -2.27 20.93 22.41
N VAL A 98 -1.59 20.41 23.44
CA VAL A 98 -2.23 19.65 24.53
C VAL A 98 -3.22 20.53 25.29
N ASP A 99 -2.88 21.80 25.54
CA ASP A 99 -3.76 22.73 26.26
C ASP A 99 -5.00 23.13 25.45
N ARG A 100 -4.91 23.13 24.11
CA ARG A 100 -6.02 23.50 23.21
C ARG A 100 -6.84 22.33 22.71
N ALA A 101 -6.31 21.11 22.77
CA ALA A 101 -7.02 19.90 22.39
C ALA A 101 -8.20 19.66 23.33
N ARG A 102 -9.33 19.19 22.80
CA ARG A 102 -10.46 18.79 23.65
C ARG A 102 -10.11 17.51 24.40
N LEU A 103 -10.83 17.22 25.48
CA LEU A 103 -10.75 15.93 26.18
C LEU A 103 -10.97 14.72 25.25
N SER A 104 -11.74 14.90 24.18
CA SER A 104 -11.96 13.86 23.18
C SER A 104 -10.79 13.66 22.23
N ASP A 105 -9.97 14.70 22.01
CA ASP A 105 -8.92 14.73 21.00
C ASP A 105 -7.63 14.09 21.54
N GLU A 106 -6.87 13.44 20.65
CA GLU A 106 -5.62 12.77 21.02
C GLU A 106 -4.44 13.41 20.32
N ALA A 107 -3.44 13.88 21.10
CA ALA A 107 -2.22 14.47 20.58
C ALA A 107 -1.02 13.56 20.85
N GLY A 108 -0.08 13.46 19.92
CA GLY A 108 1.05 12.54 20.02
C GLY A 108 2.13 12.73 18.97
N TRP A 109 3.23 12.01 19.14
CA TRP A 109 4.32 11.98 18.17
C TRP A 109 3.99 11.05 16.99
N CYS A 110 4.30 11.50 15.78
CA CYS A 110 4.13 10.78 14.52
C CYS A 110 5.48 10.33 13.93
N GLU A 111 5.43 9.47 12.90
CA GLU A 111 6.62 9.08 12.14
C GLU A 111 7.31 10.32 11.54
N GLY A 112 8.64 10.36 11.64
CA GLY A 112 9.46 11.50 11.21
C GLY A 112 9.61 12.62 12.24
N GLY A 113 9.25 12.40 13.52
CA GLY A 113 9.41 13.41 14.57
C GLY A 113 8.38 14.54 14.51
N ARG A 114 7.29 14.34 13.77
CA ARG A 114 6.20 15.31 13.60
C ARG A 114 5.22 15.23 14.77
N LEU A 115 4.60 16.35 15.10
CA LEU A 115 3.54 16.41 16.12
C LEU A 115 2.18 16.18 15.44
N GLY A 116 1.39 15.22 15.94
CA GLY A 116 0.08 14.88 15.39
C GLY A 116 -1.05 15.16 16.37
N VAL A 117 -2.21 15.56 15.85
CA VAL A 117 -3.44 15.76 16.62
C VAL A 117 -4.63 15.15 15.90
N ILE A 118 -5.27 14.18 16.54
CA ILE A 118 -6.48 13.53 16.06
C ILE A 118 -7.68 14.29 16.64
N LEU A 119 -8.42 14.96 15.77
CA LEU A 119 -9.62 15.71 16.09
C LEU A 119 -10.86 14.88 15.77
N TYR A 120 -11.57 14.42 16.80
CA TYR A 120 -12.73 13.56 16.62
C TYR A 120 -13.97 14.36 16.19
N GLY A 121 -14.72 13.84 15.21
CA GLY A 121 -15.91 14.51 14.67
C GLY A 121 -15.61 15.76 13.85
N ALA A 122 -14.34 16.07 13.59
CA ALA A 122 -13.93 17.25 12.84
C ALA A 122 -13.90 16.99 11.32
N SER A 123 -14.28 18.02 10.55
CA SER A 123 -14.01 18.07 9.11
C SER A 123 -12.60 18.58 8.83
N GLY A 124 -12.12 18.44 7.59
CA GLY A 124 -10.85 19.06 7.17
C GLY A 124 -10.84 20.59 7.36
N ALA A 125 -11.99 21.25 7.16
CA ALA A 125 -12.11 22.70 7.37
C ALA A 125 -11.96 23.08 8.85
N SER A 126 -12.65 22.38 9.75
CA SER A 126 -12.54 22.60 11.20
C SER A 126 -11.12 22.34 11.72
N ALA A 127 -10.44 21.33 11.15
CA ALA A 127 -9.08 21.00 11.50
C ALA A 127 -8.05 22.06 11.06
N ARG A 128 -8.29 22.74 9.91
CA ARG A 128 -7.48 23.89 9.51
C ARG A 128 -7.62 25.05 10.47
N ILE A 129 -8.85 25.38 10.88
CA ILE A 129 -9.11 26.43 11.87
C ILE A 129 -8.39 26.11 13.18
N PHE A 130 -8.45 24.85 13.64
CA PHE A 130 -7.70 24.41 14.81
C PHE A 130 -6.19 24.64 14.62
N ALA A 131 -5.62 24.19 13.51
CA ALA A 131 -4.19 24.33 13.22
C ALA A 131 -3.73 25.80 13.20
N GLU A 132 -4.50 26.66 12.53
CA GLU A 132 -4.24 28.10 12.44
C GLU A 132 -4.35 28.78 13.80
N SER A 133 -5.31 28.36 14.64
CA SER A 133 -5.44 28.87 16.01
C SER A 133 -4.22 28.52 16.87
N VAL A 134 -3.70 27.29 16.74
CA VAL A 134 -2.52 26.78 17.47
C VAL A 134 -1.26 27.55 17.10
N LEU A 135 -1.02 27.79 15.81
CA LEU A 135 0.17 28.52 15.34
C LEU A 135 0.09 30.03 15.59
N GLY A 136 -1.11 30.62 15.62
CA GLY A 136 -1.28 32.07 15.70
C GLY A 136 -0.63 32.80 14.52
N ASN A 137 -0.40 34.11 14.65
CA ASN A 137 0.16 34.93 13.57
C ASN A 137 1.69 34.85 13.45
N GLY A 138 2.42 34.49 14.51
CA GLY A 138 3.89 34.57 14.57
C GLY A 138 4.67 33.25 14.50
N GLN A 139 4.00 32.09 14.49
CA GLN A 139 4.69 30.78 14.40
C GLN A 139 4.56 30.13 13.01
N ARG A 140 3.88 30.79 12.06
CA ARG A 140 3.62 30.25 10.72
C ARG A 140 4.87 30.13 9.85
N GLU A 141 5.86 30.98 10.10
CA GLU A 141 7.16 30.95 9.41
C GLU A 141 8.09 29.87 9.99
N ARG A 142 7.74 29.28 11.14
CA ARG A 142 8.57 28.27 11.83
C ARG A 142 8.02 26.86 11.72
N PHE A 143 6.72 26.70 11.49
CA PHE A 143 6.07 25.41 11.45
C PHE A 143 5.12 25.29 10.27
N ARG A 144 5.27 24.19 9.53
CA ARG A 144 4.31 23.76 8.52
C ARG A 144 3.30 22.80 9.14
N TYR A 145 2.06 22.87 8.66
CA TYR A 145 1.05 21.87 8.99
C TYR A 145 0.38 21.26 7.75
N VAL A 146 -0.06 20.01 7.91
CA VAL A 146 -0.85 19.27 6.92
C VAL A 146 -2.10 18.74 7.59
N VAL A 147 -3.24 18.91 6.93
CA VAL A 147 -4.52 18.37 7.39
C VAL A 147 -4.90 17.16 6.56
N PHE A 148 -5.35 16.12 7.25
CA PHE A 148 -5.90 14.89 6.71
C PHE A 148 -7.33 14.73 7.25
N ALA A 149 -8.29 14.35 6.40
CA ALA A 149 -9.66 14.10 6.80
C ALA A 149 -10.06 12.67 6.46
N TYR A 150 -10.69 11.96 7.39
CA TYR A 150 -11.14 10.59 7.17
C TYR A 150 -12.56 10.39 7.72
N PRO A 151 -13.49 9.83 6.95
CA PRO A 151 -13.40 9.51 5.53
C PRO A 151 -13.59 10.77 4.68
N GLY A 152 -12.74 11.03 3.69
CA GLY A 152 -12.91 12.21 2.83
C GLY A 152 -11.62 12.71 2.18
N ARG A 153 -11.76 13.71 1.29
CA ARG A 153 -10.66 14.29 0.50
C ARG A 153 -10.22 15.68 0.96
N ASP A 154 -10.83 16.24 2.01
CA ASP A 154 -10.65 17.65 2.38
C ASP A 154 -9.29 17.95 3.05
N GLY A 155 -8.30 17.10 2.85
CA GLY A 155 -6.92 17.33 3.26
C GLY A 155 -6.19 18.24 2.27
N GLY A 156 -5.59 19.32 2.78
CA GLY A 156 -4.75 20.23 2.02
C GLY A 156 -3.60 20.70 2.92
N ASP A 157 -2.49 21.12 2.32
CA ASP A 157 -1.39 21.74 3.05
C ASP A 157 -1.72 23.21 3.34
N GLY A 158 -1.28 23.72 4.50
CA GLY A 158 -1.52 25.09 4.94
C GLY A 158 -0.75 26.17 4.15
N SER A 159 -0.23 25.87 2.95
CA SER A 159 0.66 26.76 2.18
C SER A 159 -0.04 27.94 1.49
N GLY A 160 -1.32 28.21 1.82
CA GLY A 160 -1.94 29.49 1.50
C GLY A 160 -2.20 29.78 0.01
N ARG A 161 -2.57 28.78 -0.81
CA ARG A 161 -3.26 29.05 -2.09
C ARG A 161 -4.68 28.48 -2.09
N PRO A 162 -5.72 29.33 -2.14
CA PRO A 162 -7.09 28.86 -2.24
C PRO A 162 -7.26 28.15 -3.59
N LYS A 163 -7.67 26.88 -3.56
CA LYS A 163 -8.27 26.26 -4.74
C LYS A 163 -9.66 26.88 -4.90
N SER A 164 -9.79 27.72 -5.92
CA SER A 164 -11.05 28.30 -6.35
C SER A 164 -12.15 27.23 -6.39
N GLN A 165 -13.25 27.55 -5.71
CA GLN A 165 -14.52 26.88 -5.90
C GLN A 165 -14.94 27.10 -7.37
N GLU A 166 -14.97 26.05 -8.17
CA GLU A 166 -15.75 26.07 -9.42
C GLU A 166 -17.15 25.55 -9.11
N SER A 167 -18.04 26.49 -8.85
CA SER A 167 -19.48 26.32 -8.96
C SER A 167 -19.90 26.58 -10.42
N GLY A 168 -20.31 25.51 -11.10
CA GLY A 168 -21.35 25.51 -12.15
C GLY A 168 -21.06 26.16 -13.50
N GLN A 169 -20.92 25.35 -14.55
CA GLN A 169 -21.70 25.54 -15.78
C GLN A 169 -21.79 24.26 -16.61
N LYS A 170 -23.01 24.01 -17.12
CA LYS A 170 -23.39 22.93 -18.03
C LYS A 170 -22.84 23.19 -19.44
N ASP A 171 -22.71 22.09 -20.18
CA ASP A 171 -22.68 21.96 -21.65
C ASP A 171 -21.33 22.13 -22.38
N LYS A 172 -20.63 21.00 -22.61
CA LYS A 172 -20.37 20.40 -23.94
C LYS A 172 -19.25 19.33 -23.85
N ALA A 173 -19.52 18.17 -24.46
CA ALA A 173 -18.50 17.21 -24.91
C ALA A 173 -18.33 17.37 -26.44
N PRO A 174 -17.32 16.77 -27.12
CA PRO A 174 -16.24 15.92 -26.61
C PRO A 174 -14.83 16.29 -27.14
N GLU A 175 -13.77 15.88 -26.43
CA GLU A 175 -12.56 15.36 -27.11
C GLU A 175 -11.81 14.39 -26.20
N ALA A 176 -11.71 13.15 -26.67
CA ALA A 176 -11.24 11.99 -25.93
C ALA A 176 -9.87 11.57 -26.48
N ALA A 177 -8.81 11.62 -25.65
CA ALA A 177 -7.64 10.75 -25.79
C ALA A 177 -6.58 10.86 -24.68
N SER A 178 -6.50 11.93 -23.86
CA SER A 178 -5.38 12.09 -22.91
C SER A 178 -5.75 12.13 -21.43
N GLU A 179 -7.03 12.10 -21.07
CA GLU A 179 -7.46 12.29 -19.68
C GLU A 179 -7.54 11.01 -18.84
N THR A 180 -7.58 9.83 -19.48
CA THR A 180 -7.83 8.55 -18.78
C THR A 180 -6.63 8.07 -17.95
N GLU A 181 -5.40 8.50 -18.27
CA GLU A 181 -4.19 7.99 -17.62
C GLU A 181 -3.88 8.61 -16.24
N SER A 182 -4.50 9.74 -15.86
CA SER A 182 -4.24 10.38 -14.54
C SER A 182 -5.37 10.20 -13.51
N ILE A 183 -6.49 9.59 -13.90
CA ILE A 183 -7.70 9.50 -13.06
C ILE A 183 -7.59 8.39 -12.00
N GLY A 184 -6.77 7.37 -12.23
CA GLY A 184 -6.58 6.24 -11.30
C GLY A 184 -5.77 6.61 -10.05
N ALA A 185 -4.63 7.28 -10.23
CA ALA A 185 -3.71 7.63 -9.15
C ALA A 185 -4.22 8.79 -8.26
N LYS A 186 -5.00 9.73 -8.82
CA LYS A 186 -5.59 10.87 -8.08
C LYS A 186 -6.77 10.49 -7.15
N ARG A 187 -7.20 9.23 -7.13
CA ARG A 187 -8.43 8.77 -6.45
C ARG A 187 -8.22 8.08 -5.11
N ILE A 188 -6.99 7.93 -4.64
CA ILE A 188 -6.71 7.24 -3.39
C ILE A 188 -6.63 8.28 -2.28
N ASP A 189 -7.44 8.10 -1.23
CA ASP A 189 -7.49 9.00 -0.09
C ASP A 189 -6.07 9.26 0.43
N ALA A 190 -5.67 10.53 0.52
CA ALA A 190 -4.34 10.93 1.00
C ALA A 190 -4.00 10.32 2.38
N CYS A 191 -5.05 10.08 3.17
CA CYS A 191 -4.99 9.43 4.48
C CYS A 191 -4.55 7.96 4.43
N GLN A 192 -4.67 7.26 3.31
CA GLN A 192 -4.30 5.85 3.19
C GLN A 192 -2.81 5.61 3.49
N SER A 193 -1.96 6.60 3.20
CA SER A 193 -0.55 6.57 3.52
C SER A 193 -0.26 6.58 5.03
N LEU A 194 -1.16 7.16 5.84
CA LEU A 194 -1.01 7.24 7.30
C LEU A 194 -1.19 5.87 7.98
N PHE A 195 -2.00 5.01 7.38
CA PHE A 195 -2.26 3.66 7.89
C PHE A 195 -1.26 2.63 7.33
N ALA A 196 -0.30 3.07 6.52
CA ALA A 196 0.74 2.18 6.01
C ALA A 196 1.56 1.62 7.18
N LYS A 197 1.74 0.30 7.17
CA LYS A 197 2.54 -0.42 8.13
C LYS A 197 3.99 -0.48 7.65
N PRO A 198 4.95 -0.30 8.57
CA PRO A 198 6.35 -0.48 8.23
C PRO A 198 6.55 -1.92 7.73
N HIS A 199 7.40 -2.06 6.72
CA HIS A 199 7.78 -3.35 6.20
C HIS A 199 9.01 -3.80 6.97
N PRO A 200 8.92 -4.83 7.85
CA PRO A 200 10.03 -5.14 8.72
C PRO A 200 11.28 -5.55 7.95
N ALA A 201 12.45 -5.28 8.55
CA ALA A 201 13.73 -5.64 7.95
C ALA A 201 13.86 -7.16 7.69
N TRP A 202 13.38 -8.00 8.62
CA TRP A 202 13.37 -9.46 8.43
C TRP A 202 12.55 -9.89 7.20
N LYS A 203 11.43 -9.19 6.96
CA LYS A 203 10.54 -9.49 5.83
C LYS A 203 11.21 -9.07 4.53
N ARG A 204 11.86 -7.91 4.54
CA ARG A 204 12.63 -7.44 3.39
C ARG A 204 13.79 -8.36 3.05
N LEU A 205 14.50 -8.88 4.06
CA LEU A 205 15.57 -9.85 3.87
C LEU A 205 15.04 -11.16 3.27
N LEU A 206 13.93 -11.68 3.80
CA LEU A 206 13.26 -12.86 3.26
C LEU A 206 12.86 -12.65 1.79
N ASP A 207 12.32 -11.48 1.46
CA ASP A 207 11.93 -11.13 0.10
C ASP A 207 13.13 -11.11 -0.86
N ILE A 208 14.22 -10.43 -0.49
CA ILE A 208 15.42 -10.36 -1.34
C ILE A 208 16.05 -11.74 -1.51
N ALA A 209 16.24 -12.48 -0.42
CA ALA A 209 16.86 -13.81 -0.48
C ALA A 209 15.99 -14.80 -1.27
N GLY A 210 14.69 -14.86 -0.97
CA GLY A 210 13.77 -15.78 -1.62
C GLY A 210 13.51 -15.43 -3.08
N SER A 211 13.33 -14.15 -3.42
CA SER A 211 13.15 -13.74 -4.81
C SER A 211 14.44 -13.82 -5.63
N GLY A 212 15.60 -13.57 -5.03
CA GLY A 212 16.91 -13.78 -5.65
C GLY A 212 17.13 -15.25 -6.02
N LEU A 213 16.89 -16.17 -5.09
CA LEU A 213 16.97 -17.62 -5.36
C LEU A 213 15.95 -18.04 -6.42
N ALA A 214 14.70 -17.58 -6.31
CA ALA A 214 13.65 -17.89 -7.27
C ALA A 214 14.00 -17.35 -8.67
N LEU A 215 14.57 -16.14 -8.79
CA LEU A 215 15.03 -15.59 -10.06
C LEU A 215 16.16 -16.41 -10.67
N LEU A 216 17.12 -16.86 -9.87
CA LEU A 216 18.20 -17.71 -10.36
C LEU A 216 17.65 -18.99 -11.00
N VAL A 217 16.76 -19.69 -10.27
CA VAL A 217 16.13 -20.94 -10.74
C VAL A 217 15.16 -20.70 -11.90
N ALA A 218 14.41 -19.60 -11.87
CA ALA A 218 13.41 -19.26 -12.88
C ALA A 218 14.01 -18.65 -14.16
N SER A 219 15.24 -18.12 -14.11
CA SER A 219 15.87 -17.41 -15.23
C SER A 219 15.90 -18.18 -16.55
N PRO A 220 16.26 -19.50 -16.62
CA PRO A 220 16.19 -20.24 -17.88
C PRO A 220 14.77 -20.33 -18.43
N PHE A 221 13.78 -20.56 -17.56
CA PHE A 221 12.37 -20.63 -17.97
C PHE A 221 11.83 -19.28 -18.43
N MET A 222 12.22 -18.20 -17.75
CA MET A 222 11.87 -16.84 -18.14
C MET A 222 12.44 -16.47 -19.50
N LEU A 223 13.69 -16.87 -19.78
CA LEU A 223 14.32 -16.65 -21.08
C LEU A 223 13.57 -17.40 -22.19
N LEU A 224 13.30 -18.70 -22.00
CA LEU A 224 12.55 -19.51 -22.96
C LEU A 224 11.14 -18.98 -23.19
N ALA A 225 10.42 -18.61 -22.13
CA ALA A 225 9.09 -18.00 -22.24
C ALA A 225 9.14 -16.67 -23.00
N GLY A 226 10.15 -15.84 -22.74
CA GLY A 226 10.34 -14.56 -23.43
C GLY A 226 10.58 -14.73 -24.93
N LEU A 227 11.46 -15.65 -25.31
CA LEU A 227 11.74 -15.99 -26.71
C LEU A 227 10.47 -16.52 -27.42
N TRP A 228 9.72 -17.40 -26.75
CA TRP A 228 8.46 -17.94 -27.27
C TRP A 228 7.42 -16.84 -27.51
N ILE A 229 7.23 -15.93 -26.55
CA ILE A 229 6.26 -14.83 -26.69
C ILE A 229 6.66 -13.93 -27.87
N ARG A 230 7.96 -13.66 -28.03
CA ARG A 230 8.49 -12.81 -29.10
C ARG A 230 8.36 -13.42 -30.49
N SER A 231 8.35 -14.76 -30.61
CA SER A 231 8.15 -15.46 -31.89
C SER A 231 6.68 -15.59 -32.27
N VAL A 232 5.78 -15.70 -31.29
CA VAL A 232 4.35 -15.97 -31.53
C VAL A 232 3.49 -14.70 -31.61
N SER A 233 3.95 -13.58 -31.06
CA SER A 233 3.19 -12.33 -31.02
C SER A 233 4.08 -11.10 -31.21
N PRO A 234 3.74 -10.15 -32.12
CA PRO A 234 4.50 -8.92 -32.32
C PRO A 234 4.44 -8.01 -31.08
N GLY A 235 5.51 -7.29 -30.75
CA GLY A 235 5.57 -6.32 -29.65
C GLY A 235 6.33 -6.77 -28.39
N SER A 236 6.15 -6.04 -27.28
CA SER A 236 6.88 -6.25 -26.02
C SER A 236 6.60 -7.61 -25.38
N VAL A 237 7.65 -8.28 -24.91
CA VAL A 237 7.55 -9.54 -24.14
C VAL A 237 6.88 -9.30 -22.78
N PHE A 238 7.14 -8.15 -22.16
CA PHE A 238 6.56 -7.80 -20.88
C PHE A 238 5.28 -6.99 -21.05
N PHE A 239 4.27 -7.37 -20.27
CA PHE A 239 3.09 -6.58 -19.98
C PHE A 239 3.33 -5.80 -18.68
N ARG A 240 3.06 -4.49 -18.72
CA ARG A 240 3.21 -3.58 -17.60
C ARG A 240 1.83 -3.06 -17.24
N GLN A 241 1.46 -3.14 -15.97
CA GLN A 241 0.18 -2.63 -15.50
C GLN A 241 0.36 -1.87 -14.20
N GLU A 242 -0.19 -0.66 -14.13
CA GLU A 242 -0.22 0.09 -12.89
C GLU A 242 -1.14 -0.58 -11.87
N ARG A 243 -0.62 -0.78 -10.66
CA ARG A 243 -1.30 -1.38 -9.52
C ARG A 243 -1.11 -0.50 -8.31
N ILE A 244 -1.99 -0.66 -7.33
CA ILE A 244 -1.91 0.07 -6.07
C ILE A 244 -1.19 -0.78 -5.05
N GLY A 245 -0.14 -0.23 -4.45
CA GLY A 245 0.68 -0.85 -3.42
C GLY A 245 0.41 -0.29 -2.03
N ARG A 246 1.41 -0.47 -1.16
CA ARG A 246 1.35 -0.06 0.24
C ARG A 246 1.05 1.42 0.40
N GLY A 247 0.12 1.74 1.30
CA GLY A 247 -0.29 3.12 1.59
C GLY A 247 -0.98 3.80 0.42
N GLY A 248 -1.46 3.04 -0.58
CA GLY A 248 -2.12 3.59 -1.75
C GLY A 248 -1.17 4.07 -2.85
N ARG A 249 0.12 3.80 -2.76
CA ARG A 249 1.10 4.26 -3.77
C ARG A 249 1.00 3.43 -5.05
N PRO A 250 0.88 4.04 -6.24
CA PRO A 250 0.90 3.29 -7.48
C PRO A 250 2.30 2.71 -7.75
N PHE A 251 2.35 1.53 -8.37
CA PHE A 251 3.57 0.91 -8.87
C PHE A 251 3.29 0.13 -10.15
N THR A 252 4.32 -0.08 -10.97
CA THR A 252 4.19 -0.85 -12.21
C THR A 252 4.45 -2.33 -11.95
N MET A 253 3.39 -3.14 -12.02
CA MET A 253 3.50 -4.59 -11.93
C MET A 253 3.92 -5.20 -13.28
N LEU A 254 4.91 -6.09 -13.24
CA LEU A 254 5.44 -6.77 -14.42
C LEU A 254 4.84 -8.16 -14.59
N LYS A 255 4.47 -8.51 -15.82
CA LYS A 255 4.07 -9.87 -16.22
C LYS A 255 4.62 -10.20 -17.59
N PHE A 256 4.67 -11.47 -17.95
CA PHE A 256 4.78 -11.82 -19.35
C PHE A 256 3.48 -11.53 -20.08
N ARG A 257 3.59 -11.04 -21.30
CA ARG A 257 2.44 -10.75 -22.13
C ARG A 257 1.86 -12.05 -22.68
N THR A 258 0.66 -12.39 -22.23
CA THR A 258 -0.09 -13.55 -22.72
C THR A 258 -1.33 -13.17 -23.53
N MET A 259 -1.63 -11.88 -23.68
CA MET A 259 -2.73 -11.36 -24.49
C MET A 259 -2.19 -10.61 -25.70
N ALA A 260 -2.95 -10.61 -26.80
CA ALA A 260 -2.62 -9.83 -27.99
C ALA A 260 -2.71 -8.32 -27.69
N VAL A 261 -2.04 -7.53 -28.53
CA VAL A 261 -1.88 -6.06 -28.37
C VAL A 261 -3.23 -5.36 -28.58
N ASP A 262 -3.43 -4.22 -27.92
CA ASP A 262 -4.57 -3.30 -28.09
C ASP A 262 -5.96 -3.83 -27.72
N LEU A 263 -6.04 -4.82 -26.84
CA LEU A 263 -7.33 -5.34 -26.38
C LEU A 263 -7.72 -4.71 -25.05
N GLY A 264 -8.70 -3.79 -25.09
CA GLY A 264 -9.13 -2.97 -23.96
C GLY A 264 -9.45 -3.73 -22.65
N GLU A 265 -9.17 -3.07 -21.52
CA GLU A 265 -9.37 -3.58 -20.16
C GLU A 265 -10.85 -3.61 -19.71
N SER A 266 -11.77 -3.07 -20.51
CA SER A 266 -13.18 -2.84 -20.18
C SER A 266 -13.91 -4.07 -19.62
N ARG A 267 -13.75 -5.24 -20.24
CA ARG A 267 -14.38 -6.49 -19.75
C ARG A 267 -13.92 -6.89 -18.35
N HIS A 268 -12.66 -6.63 -18.00
CA HIS A 268 -12.15 -6.94 -16.67
C HIS A 268 -12.68 -5.94 -15.64
N GLN A 269 -12.75 -4.66 -16.02
CA GLN A 269 -13.30 -3.60 -15.20
C GLN A 269 -14.78 -3.83 -14.87
N ASP A 270 -15.60 -4.18 -15.86
CA ASP A 270 -17.03 -4.44 -15.66
C ASP A 270 -17.26 -5.64 -14.74
N TYR A 271 -16.54 -6.74 -14.99
CA TYR A 271 -16.62 -7.94 -14.15
C TYR A 271 -16.21 -7.65 -12.70
N MET A 272 -15.06 -7.00 -12.50
CA MET A 272 -14.59 -6.67 -11.15
C MET A 272 -15.51 -5.68 -10.45
N THR A 273 -16.08 -4.72 -11.19
CA THR A 273 -17.03 -3.77 -10.61
C THR A 273 -18.26 -4.48 -10.05
N ARG A 274 -18.83 -5.45 -10.80
CA ARG A 274 -19.95 -6.27 -10.32
C ARG A 274 -19.57 -7.10 -9.11
N VAL A 275 -18.45 -7.83 -9.19
CA VAL A 275 -18.01 -8.70 -8.08
C VAL A 275 -17.68 -7.93 -6.80
N ILE A 276 -17.10 -6.73 -6.91
CA ILE A 276 -16.81 -5.86 -5.76
C ILE A 276 -18.10 -5.29 -5.17
N THR A 277 -19.05 -4.89 -6.01
CA THR A 277 -20.30 -4.24 -5.59
C THR A 277 -21.29 -5.24 -5.01
N ASP A 278 -21.51 -6.35 -5.71
CA ASP A 278 -22.45 -7.40 -5.32
C ASP A 278 -21.88 -8.23 -4.17
N GLY A 279 -20.57 -8.50 -4.18
CA GLY A 279 -19.82 -9.08 -3.07
C GLY A 279 -20.13 -10.55 -2.72
N GLU A 280 -21.17 -11.14 -3.28
CA GLU A 280 -21.64 -12.51 -2.98
C GLU A 280 -21.24 -13.55 -4.04
N ALA A 281 -20.84 -13.11 -5.24
CA ALA A 281 -20.40 -14.01 -6.30
C ALA A 281 -18.95 -14.51 -6.07
N PRO A 282 -18.67 -15.82 -6.24
CA PRO A 282 -17.30 -16.32 -6.23
C PRO A 282 -16.44 -15.69 -7.33
N MET A 283 -15.19 -15.35 -7.00
CA MET A 283 -14.27 -14.82 -7.99
C MET A 283 -13.77 -15.90 -8.94
N THR A 284 -14.28 -15.88 -10.17
CA THR A 284 -13.89 -16.79 -11.24
C THR A 284 -12.90 -16.10 -12.19
N LYS A 285 -11.83 -16.83 -12.56
CA LYS A 285 -10.91 -16.36 -13.60
C LYS A 285 -11.65 -16.38 -14.95
N LEU A 286 -11.59 -15.27 -15.69
CA LEU A 286 -12.19 -15.12 -17.02
C LEU A 286 -11.42 -15.86 -18.15
N ASP A 287 -10.40 -16.65 -17.82
CA ASP A 287 -9.39 -17.15 -18.76
C ASP A 287 -9.88 -18.25 -19.71
N ALA A 288 -10.99 -18.93 -19.40
CA ALA A 288 -11.34 -20.20 -20.05
C ALA A 288 -11.70 -20.07 -21.55
N ARG A 289 -12.22 -18.93 -22.00
CA ARG A 289 -12.66 -18.70 -23.39
C ARG A 289 -12.31 -17.30 -23.92
N ASP A 290 -11.24 -16.69 -23.41
CA ASP A 290 -10.87 -15.36 -23.89
C ASP A 290 -10.12 -15.47 -25.24
N PRO A 291 -10.72 -15.03 -26.38
CA PRO A 291 -10.09 -15.14 -27.70
C PRO A 291 -8.84 -14.26 -27.83
N ARG A 292 -8.62 -13.37 -26.86
CA ARG A 292 -7.52 -12.41 -26.82
C ARG A 292 -6.18 -13.03 -26.39
N ILE A 293 -6.16 -14.29 -25.97
CA ILE A 293 -4.95 -14.97 -25.47
C ILE A 293 -4.10 -15.47 -26.66
N ILE A 294 -2.81 -15.16 -26.66
CA ILE A 294 -1.87 -15.60 -27.71
C ILE A 294 -1.72 -17.13 -27.74
N ARG A 295 -1.27 -17.70 -28.86
CA ARG A 295 -1.01 -19.14 -28.97
C ARG A 295 0.00 -19.58 -27.89
N GLY A 296 -0.32 -20.64 -27.15
CA GLY A 296 0.47 -21.09 -25.99
C GLY A 296 0.35 -20.22 -24.73
N GLY A 297 -0.22 -19.01 -24.79
CA GLY A 297 -0.39 -18.13 -23.63
C GLY A 297 -1.24 -18.74 -22.52
N ARG A 298 -2.21 -19.59 -22.86
CA ARG A 298 -2.99 -20.36 -21.88
C ARG A 298 -2.11 -21.28 -21.02
N LEU A 299 -1.09 -21.90 -21.60
CA LEU A 299 -0.17 -22.77 -20.85
C LEU A 299 0.67 -21.95 -19.88
N LEU A 300 1.20 -20.81 -20.32
CA LEU A 300 1.96 -19.89 -19.46
C LEU A 300 1.14 -19.44 -18.24
N ARG A 301 -0.14 -19.10 -18.44
CA ARG A 301 -1.07 -18.70 -17.36
C ARG A 301 -1.49 -19.86 -16.45
N LYS A 302 -1.63 -21.08 -17.00
CA LYS A 302 -1.94 -22.28 -16.22
C LYS A 302 -0.77 -22.64 -15.30
N LEU A 303 0.45 -22.56 -15.81
CA LEU A 303 1.69 -22.86 -15.07
C LEU A 303 2.18 -21.69 -14.20
N CYS A 304 1.48 -20.54 -14.18
CA CYS A 304 1.89 -19.31 -13.49
C CYS A 304 3.27 -18.77 -13.92
N ILE A 305 3.75 -19.17 -15.10
CA ILE A 305 5.02 -18.68 -15.66
C ILE A 305 4.89 -17.20 -16.00
N ASP A 306 3.68 -16.74 -16.36
CA ASP A 306 3.41 -15.35 -16.70
C ASP A 306 3.62 -14.36 -15.55
N GLU A 307 3.63 -14.85 -14.31
CA GLU A 307 3.81 -14.05 -13.10
C GLU A 307 5.26 -14.00 -12.61
N LEU A 308 6.18 -14.79 -13.17
CA LEU A 308 7.60 -14.79 -12.79
C LEU A 308 8.29 -13.42 -12.86
N PRO A 309 7.99 -12.53 -13.84
CA PRO A 309 8.57 -11.19 -13.86
C PRO A 309 8.26 -10.35 -12.61
N GLN A 310 7.23 -10.68 -11.83
CA GLN A 310 6.92 -10.00 -10.57
C GLN A 310 8.01 -10.20 -9.51
N LEU A 311 8.87 -11.22 -9.63
CA LEU A 311 10.03 -11.39 -8.75
C LEU A 311 10.97 -10.17 -8.82
N LEU A 312 11.02 -9.48 -9.97
CA LEU A 312 11.77 -8.22 -10.10
C LEU A 312 11.11 -7.09 -9.31
N ASN A 313 9.76 -7.05 -9.23
CA ASN A 313 9.05 -6.10 -8.36
C ASN A 313 9.32 -6.40 -6.88
N VAL A 314 9.43 -7.67 -6.50
CA VAL A 314 9.85 -8.08 -5.15
C VAL A 314 11.27 -7.59 -4.86
N MET A 315 12.22 -7.82 -5.77
CA MET A 315 13.59 -7.31 -5.63
C MET A 315 13.66 -5.78 -5.52
N ARG A 316 12.80 -5.05 -6.21
CA ARG A 316 12.71 -3.56 -6.12
C ARG A 316 12.06 -3.06 -4.84
N GLY A 317 11.27 -3.89 -4.17
CA GLY A 317 10.53 -3.53 -2.95
C GLY A 317 9.12 -2.97 -3.20
N ASP A 318 8.65 -2.99 -4.45
CA ASP A 318 7.26 -2.66 -4.79
C ASP A 318 6.28 -3.72 -4.25
N MET A 319 6.76 -4.97 -4.24
CA MET A 319 6.03 -6.16 -3.79
C MET A 319 6.86 -6.94 -2.76
N SER A 320 6.19 -7.88 -2.10
CA SER A 320 6.77 -8.89 -1.21
C SER A 320 6.47 -10.27 -1.79
N LEU A 321 7.18 -11.32 -1.36
CA LEU A 321 6.85 -12.70 -1.71
C LEU A 321 5.44 -13.04 -1.20
N VAL A 322 5.15 -12.66 0.05
CA VAL A 322 3.85 -12.89 0.71
C VAL A 322 3.17 -11.58 1.04
N GLY A 323 1.90 -11.42 0.67
CA GLY A 323 1.13 -10.21 0.90
C GLY A 323 -0.25 -10.23 0.24
N PRO A 324 -1.08 -9.22 0.49
CA PRO A 324 -2.36 -9.06 -0.19
C PRO A 324 -2.20 -8.94 -1.71
N ARG A 325 -3.22 -9.34 -2.46
CA ARG A 325 -3.23 -9.15 -3.92
C ARG A 325 -3.15 -7.66 -4.28
N PRO A 326 -2.24 -7.23 -5.17
CA PRO A 326 -2.18 -5.83 -5.63
C PRO A 326 -3.42 -5.47 -6.49
N PRO A 327 -4.29 -4.55 -6.04
CA PRO A 327 -5.47 -4.18 -6.80
C PRO A 327 -5.16 -3.15 -7.90
N ILE A 328 -6.10 -2.98 -8.82
CA ILE A 328 -6.04 -1.91 -9.84
C ILE A 328 -6.71 -0.66 -9.27
N GLY A 329 -6.30 0.54 -9.71
CA GLY A 329 -6.85 1.81 -9.21
C GLY A 329 -8.38 1.90 -9.29
N TYR A 330 -8.98 1.41 -10.36
CA TYR A 330 -10.45 1.40 -10.48
C TYR A 330 -11.13 0.43 -9.50
N GLU A 331 -10.47 -0.67 -9.09
CA GLU A 331 -11.00 -1.58 -8.08
C GLU A 331 -11.05 -0.87 -6.73
N VAL A 332 -9.94 -0.21 -6.36
CA VAL A 332 -9.81 0.55 -5.11
C VAL A 332 -10.88 1.64 -5.00
N ALA A 333 -11.20 2.30 -6.12
CA ALA A 333 -12.25 3.31 -6.18
C ALA A 333 -13.66 2.75 -5.86
N LYS A 334 -13.88 1.44 -6.04
CA LYS A 334 -15.14 0.74 -5.75
C LYS A 334 -15.16 0.02 -4.41
N TYR A 335 -14.04 0.00 -3.68
CA TYR A 335 -13.96 -0.70 -2.41
C TYR A 335 -14.86 -0.07 -1.35
N HIS A 336 -15.56 -0.92 -0.60
CA HIS A 336 -16.04 -0.55 0.72
C HIS A 336 -14.86 -0.07 1.58
N ARG A 337 -15.10 0.91 2.47
CA ARG A 337 -14.04 1.56 3.25
C ARG A 337 -13.16 0.57 4.01
N TRP A 338 -13.77 -0.40 4.69
CA TRP A 338 -13.07 -1.44 5.44
C TRP A 338 -12.15 -2.31 4.54
N CYS A 339 -12.49 -2.52 3.27
CA CYS A 339 -11.67 -3.31 2.34
C CYS A 339 -10.32 -2.63 2.05
N ARG A 340 -10.17 -1.33 2.30
CA ARG A 340 -8.93 -0.60 2.06
C ARG A 340 -7.82 -0.95 3.04
N GLY A 341 -8.12 -1.63 4.16
CA GLY A 341 -7.11 -2.15 5.09
C GLY A 341 -6.10 -3.09 4.43
N ARG A 342 -6.45 -3.66 3.26
CA ARG A 342 -5.54 -4.46 2.43
C ARG A 342 -4.36 -3.67 1.87
N LEU A 343 -4.50 -2.34 1.77
CA LEU A 343 -3.46 -1.43 1.29
C LEU A 343 -2.48 -1.04 2.40
N ASP A 344 -2.72 -1.45 3.65
CA ASP A 344 -1.90 -1.06 4.78
C ASP A 344 -0.52 -1.74 4.75
N CYS A 345 -0.37 -2.88 4.05
CA CYS A 345 0.92 -3.55 3.90
C CYS A 345 1.35 -3.70 2.43
N THR A 346 2.60 -4.11 2.21
CA THR A 346 3.15 -4.34 0.87
C THR A 346 2.42 -5.51 0.20
N PRO A 347 1.95 -5.35 -1.05
CA PRO A 347 1.28 -6.43 -1.77
C PRO A 347 2.22 -7.61 -2.04
N GLY A 348 1.63 -8.79 -2.21
CA GLY A 348 2.33 -10.06 -2.37
C GLY A 348 2.22 -10.67 -3.76
N MET A 349 3.20 -11.49 -4.13
CA MET A 349 3.05 -12.46 -5.22
C MET A 349 2.10 -13.60 -4.84
N THR A 350 2.28 -14.14 -3.64
CA THR A 350 1.36 -15.07 -2.98
C THR A 350 0.76 -14.42 -1.73
N GLY A 351 -0.28 -15.02 -1.16
CA GLY A 351 -1.01 -14.47 -0.04
C GLY A 351 -1.95 -15.50 0.58
N LEU A 352 -2.45 -15.17 1.78
CA LEU A 352 -3.32 -16.06 2.54
C LEU A 352 -4.56 -16.49 1.73
N TRP A 353 -5.23 -15.54 1.07
CA TRP A 353 -6.37 -15.84 0.20
C TRP A 353 -6.04 -16.83 -0.93
N GLN A 354 -4.85 -16.72 -1.55
CA GLN A 354 -4.43 -17.59 -2.64
C GLN A 354 -4.29 -19.05 -2.18
N VAL A 355 -3.78 -19.28 -0.97
CA VAL A 355 -3.62 -20.63 -0.41
C VAL A 355 -4.86 -21.17 0.30
N SER A 356 -5.83 -20.31 0.65
CA SER A 356 -7.03 -20.70 1.40
C SER A 356 -8.25 -21.09 0.55
N GLY A 357 -8.22 -20.91 -0.77
CA GLY A 357 -9.30 -21.39 -1.65
C GLY A 357 -9.52 -20.61 -2.94
N LYS A 358 -8.99 -19.39 -3.05
CA LYS A 358 -8.96 -18.55 -4.26
C LYS A 358 -10.32 -18.45 -4.98
N ASN A 359 -10.55 -19.31 -5.98
CA ASN A 359 -11.71 -19.27 -6.88
C ASN A 359 -13.04 -19.69 -6.23
N ARG A 360 -13.01 -20.20 -4.98
CA ARG A 360 -14.20 -20.59 -4.22
C ARG A 360 -14.70 -19.49 -3.30
N LEU A 361 -13.89 -18.44 -3.10
CA LEU A 361 -14.15 -17.38 -2.14
C LEU A 361 -14.76 -16.16 -2.84
N THR A 362 -15.61 -15.45 -2.11
CA THR A 362 -16.15 -14.16 -2.51
C THR A 362 -15.12 -13.05 -2.36
N PHE A 363 -15.40 -11.88 -2.93
CA PHE A 363 -14.52 -10.72 -2.75
C PHE A 363 -14.44 -10.28 -1.27
N LYS A 364 -15.55 -10.34 -0.52
CA LYS A 364 -15.57 -9.99 0.90
C LYS A 364 -14.69 -10.93 1.72
N GLU A 365 -14.73 -12.23 1.43
CA GLU A 365 -13.88 -13.23 2.10
C GLU A 365 -12.40 -13.04 1.77
N MET A 366 -12.06 -12.79 0.50
CA MET A 366 -10.71 -12.39 0.11
C MET A 366 -10.24 -11.18 0.93
N ALA A 367 -11.05 -10.13 0.96
CA ALA A 367 -10.68 -8.90 1.64
C ALA A 367 -10.44 -9.13 3.13
N ARG A 368 -11.27 -9.95 3.80
CA ARG A 368 -11.07 -10.34 5.20
C ARG A 368 -9.77 -11.10 5.41
N LEU A 369 -9.44 -12.07 4.56
CA LEU A 369 -8.19 -12.83 4.65
C LEU A 369 -6.96 -11.94 4.44
N ASP A 370 -7.02 -11.03 3.47
CA ASP A 370 -5.94 -10.08 3.19
C ASP A 370 -5.73 -9.10 4.35
N ILE A 371 -6.81 -8.56 4.95
CA ILE A 371 -6.74 -7.69 6.13
C ILE A 371 -6.23 -8.47 7.35
N PHE A 372 -6.71 -9.71 7.53
CA PHE A 372 -6.22 -10.58 8.61
C PHE A 372 -4.72 -10.81 8.49
N TYR A 373 -4.24 -11.11 7.28
CA TYR A 373 -2.81 -11.22 7.01
C TYR A 373 -2.07 -9.90 7.29
N ALA A 374 -2.56 -8.77 6.79
CA ALA A 374 -1.97 -7.45 7.01
C ALA A 374 -1.87 -7.07 8.50
N ASN A 375 -2.72 -7.63 9.35
CA ASN A 375 -2.72 -7.43 10.80
C ASN A 375 -1.84 -8.41 11.58
N ASN A 376 -1.59 -9.61 11.05
CA ASN A 376 -1.00 -10.71 11.81
C ASN A 376 0.24 -11.33 11.15
N PHE A 377 0.79 -10.72 10.10
CA PHE A 377 1.96 -11.27 9.42
C PHE A 377 3.15 -11.40 10.37
N SER A 378 3.82 -12.53 10.29
CA SER A 378 5.01 -12.88 11.07
C SER A 378 5.91 -13.76 10.21
N LEU A 379 7.18 -13.91 10.61
CA LEU A 379 8.13 -14.73 9.86
C LEU A 379 7.59 -16.17 9.67
N TRP A 380 7.10 -16.78 10.74
CA TRP A 380 6.54 -18.13 10.66
C TRP A 380 5.31 -18.20 9.77
N PHE A 381 4.43 -17.19 9.84
CA PHE A 381 3.22 -17.16 9.02
C PHE A 381 3.55 -17.02 7.52
N ASP A 382 4.54 -16.20 7.17
CA ASP A 382 5.03 -16.05 5.80
C ASP A 382 5.61 -17.38 5.28
N LEU A 383 6.46 -18.04 6.07
CA LEU A 383 7.03 -19.35 5.71
C LEU A 383 5.93 -20.40 5.46
N MET A 384 4.90 -20.45 6.31
CA MET A 384 3.76 -21.34 6.09
C MET A 384 3.03 -21.05 4.78
N ILE A 385 2.82 -19.78 4.43
CA ILE A 385 2.14 -19.42 3.17
C ILE A 385 3.03 -19.76 1.96
N ILE A 386 4.34 -19.51 2.04
CA ILE A 386 5.30 -19.87 0.98
C ILE A 386 5.25 -21.38 0.75
N LEU A 387 5.35 -22.20 1.79
CA LEU A 387 5.33 -23.67 1.67
C LEU A 387 3.99 -24.22 1.15
N ARG A 388 2.86 -23.55 1.46
CA ARG A 388 1.54 -23.93 0.93
C ARG A 388 1.32 -23.51 -0.53
N THR A 389 2.10 -22.57 -1.05
CA THR A 389 1.89 -21.99 -2.38
C THR A 389 2.08 -23.02 -3.51
N PRO A 390 3.16 -23.83 -3.55
CA PRO A 390 3.31 -24.88 -4.57
C PRO A 390 2.16 -25.88 -4.57
N LEU A 391 1.73 -26.32 -3.38
CA LEU A 391 0.60 -27.25 -3.22
C LEU A 391 -0.71 -26.66 -3.75
N ALA A 392 -0.95 -25.37 -3.48
CA ALA A 392 -2.11 -24.66 -4.00
C ALA A 392 -2.09 -24.55 -5.53
N ILE A 393 -0.93 -24.32 -6.14
CA ILE A 393 -0.76 -24.28 -7.61
C ILE A 393 -1.00 -25.66 -8.21
N VAL A 394 -0.42 -26.72 -7.64
CA VAL A 394 -0.62 -28.11 -8.12
C VAL A 394 -2.09 -28.52 -8.02
N ARG A 395 -2.75 -28.23 -6.89
CA ARG A 395 -4.18 -28.50 -6.73
C ARG A 395 -5.02 -27.73 -7.75
N GLN A 396 -4.66 -26.48 -8.04
CA GLN A 396 -5.31 -25.67 -9.08
C GLN A 396 -5.13 -26.27 -10.48
N LEU A 397 -3.94 -26.82 -10.79
CA LEU A 397 -3.68 -27.50 -12.05
C LEU A 397 -4.55 -28.75 -12.20
N LEU A 398 -4.64 -29.58 -11.14
CA LEU A 398 -5.46 -30.79 -11.12
C LEU A 398 -6.96 -30.48 -11.25
N ASP A 399 -7.47 -29.49 -10.51
CA ASP A 399 -8.86 -29.02 -10.61
C ASP A 399 -9.19 -28.50 -12.03
N GLY A 400 -8.21 -27.87 -12.70
CA GLY A 400 -8.34 -27.41 -14.08
C GLY A 400 -8.44 -28.56 -15.09
N LEU A 401 -7.62 -29.59 -14.93
CA LEU A 401 -7.65 -30.79 -15.78
C LEU A 401 -8.98 -31.54 -15.67
N GLY A 402 -9.52 -31.67 -14.45
CA GLY A 402 -10.81 -32.32 -14.21
C GLY A 402 -12.00 -31.60 -14.86
N LYS A 403 -11.98 -30.26 -14.92
CA LYS A 403 -13.00 -29.46 -15.62
C LYS A 403 -12.90 -29.60 -17.14
N ASP A 404 -11.68 -29.60 -17.70
CA ASP A 404 -11.45 -29.78 -19.13
C ASP A 404 -11.92 -31.18 -19.61
N GLN A 405 -11.79 -32.22 -18.77
CA GLN A 405 -12.30 -33.56 -19.07
C GLN A 405 -13.84 -33.66 -19.01
N ARG A 406 -14.49 -33.07 -18.00
CA ARG A 406 -15.98 -33.05 -17.91
C ARG A 406 -16.60 -32.25 -19.06
N ALA A 407 -15.97 -31.15 -19.47
CA ALA A 407 -16.44 -30.35 -20.60
C ALA A 407 -16.32 -31.10 -21.94
N LYS A 408 -15.26 -31.91 -22.14
CA LYS A 408 -15.11 -32.78 -23.31
C LYS A 408 -16.09 -33.95 -23.32
N GLY A 409 -16.36 -34.57 -22.16
CA GLY A 409 -17.35 -35.65 -22.03
C GLY A 409 -18.79 -35.20 -22.30
N SER A 410 -19.15 -33.97 -21.93
CA SER A 410 -20.48 -33.40 -22.22
C SER A 410 -20.67 -32.93 -23.67
N ALA A 411 -19.58 -32.70 -24.42
CA ALA A 411 -19.62 -32.28 -25.83
C ALA A 411 -19.53 -33.45 -26.81
N GLY A 412 -19.14 -34.65 -26.35
CA GLY A 412 -19.15 -35.88 -27.15
C GLY A 412 -20.44 -36.70 -27.06
N ASN A 413 -21.41 -36.24 -26.26
CA ASN A 413 -22.71 -36.89 -26.03
C ASN A 413 -23.89 -36.03 -26.57
N ALA A 414 -23.60 -35.02 -27.40
CA ALA A 414 -24.57 -34.11 -27.98
C ALA A 414 -24.56 -34.20 -29.51
#